data_AF-A0A0F9J584-F1
#
_entry.id   AF-A0A0F9J584-F1
#
_cell.length_a   1.000
_cell.length_b   1.000
_cell.length_c   1.000
_cell.angle_alpha   90.00
_cell.angle_beta   90.00
_cell.angle_gamma   90.00
#
_symmetry.space_group_name_H-M   'P 1'
#
loop_
_entity.id
_entity.type
_entity.pdbx_description
1 polymer ?
#
loop_
_entity_poly.entity_id
_entity_poly.type
_entity_poly.pdbx_seq_one_letter_code
_entity_poly.pdbx_strand_id
1 'polypeptide(L)' 'MQFNTREFNYHNGTFTAEASDLGDRFSGKDFELVSERTGRVVEMVLVGPRYDAEGDLTHWEFQPHNCYTFDDLIIFND' A
#
# COMPACT_ATOMS: atom_id res chain seq x y z
N MET A 1 0.64 10.16 -7.65
CA MET A 1 1.43 10.31 -6.42
C MET A 1 2.26 9.04 -6.29
N GLN A 2 3.55 9.15 -5.98
CA GLN A 2 4.47 8.01 -5.90
C GLN A 2 4.95 7.83 -4.48
N PHE A 3 4.90 6.60 -3.98
CA PHE A 3 5.37 6.23 -2.65
C PHE A 3 6.44 5.15 -2.74
N ASN A 4 7.30 5.10 -1.73
CA ASN A 4 8.35 4.08 -1.63
C ASN A 4 7.85 2.86 -0.87
N THR A 5 8.34 1.67 -1.24
CA THR A 5 7.91 0.40 -0.64
C THR A 5 8.18 0.25 0.84
N ARG A 6 9.06 1.05 1.43
CA ARG A 6 9.40 0.98 2.86
C ARG A 6 8.27 1.44 3.77
N GLU A 7 7.32 2.19 3.22
CA GLU A 7 6.16 2.74 3.93
C GLU A 7 4.99 1.73 3.96
N PHE A 8 5.16 0.54 3.35
CA PHE A 8 4.10 -0.45 3.20
C PHE A 8 4.53 -1.84 3.67
N ASN A 9 3.63 -2.51 4.38
CA ASN A 9 3.74 -3.91 4.75
C ASN A 9 2.81 -4.76 3.86
N TYR A 10 3.26 -5.96 3.47
CA TYR A 10 2.44 -6.89 2.69
C TYR A 10 2.04 -8.10 3.52
N HIS A 11 0.73 -8.33 3.69
CA HIS A 11 0.20 -9.48 4.42
C HIS A 11 -1.07 -10.02 3.76
N ASN A 12 -1.12 -11.34 3.51
CA ASN A 12 -2.27 -12.05 2.94
C ASN A 12 -2.89 -11.38 1.69
N GLY A 13 -2.07 -10.88 0.77
CA GLY A 13 -2.55 -10.26 -0.46
C GLY A 13 -2.98 -8.80 -0.35
N THR A 14 -2.77 -8.18 0.83
CA THR A 14 -3.12 -6.77 1.08
C THR A 14 -1.88 -6.00 1.50
N PHE A 15 -1.75 -4.78 0.98
CA PHE A 15 -0.73 -3.83 1.40
C PHE A 15 -1.30 -2.92 2.48
N THR A 16 -0.55 -2.68 3.55
CA THR A 16 -0.93 -1.76 4.61
C THR A 16 0.14 -0.71 4.82
N ALA A 17 -0.27 0.53 5.09
CA ALA A 17 0.65 1.58 5.51
C ALA A 17 0.10 2.27 6.77
N GLU A 18 0.96 2.56 7.72
CA GLU A 18 0.55 3.23 8.95
C GLU A 18 0.01 4.63 8.64
N ALA A 19 -1.02 5.04 9.38
CA ALA A 19 -1.62 6.35 9.20
C ALA A 19 -0.62 7.48 9.49
N SER A 20 0.33 7.25 10.38
CA SER A 20 1.44 8.17 10.66
C SER A 20 2.34 8.44 9.45
N ASP A 21 2.47 7.46 8.55
CA ASP A 21 3.45 7.48 7.47
C ASP A 21 2.87 8.14 6.22
N LEU A 22 1.60 7.84 5.90
CA LEU A 22 0.86 8.48 4.80
C LEU A 22 0.21 9.81 5.21
N GLY A 23 0.08 10.03 6.52
CA GLY A 23 -0.66 11.13 7.13
C GLY A 23 -2.18 11.00 6.97
N ASP A 24 -2.92 11.82 7.71
CA ASP A 24 -4.39 11.86 7.68
C ASP A 24 -4.98 12.34 6.33
N ARG A 25 -4.13 12.78 5.40
CA ARG A 25 -4.52 13.48 4.16
C ARG A 25 -4.53 12.59 2.94
N PHE A 26 -4.28 11.28 3.09
CA PHE A 26 -4.42 10.36 1.98
C PHE A 26 -5.86 10.40 1.46
N SER A 27 -6.05 11.12 0.34
CA SER A 27 -7.33 11.38 -0.32
C SER A 27 -7.32 10.85 -1.76
N GLY A 28 -6.24 10.16 -2.13
CA GLY A 28 -6.07 9.52 -3.43
C GLY A 28 -6.88 8.22 -3.48
N LYS A 29 -7.56 8.00 -4.59
CA LYS A 29 -8.24 6.74 -4.87
C LYS A 29 -7.23 5.68 -5.33
N ASP A 30 -6.25 6.13 -6.13
CA ASP A 30 -5.26 5.30 -6.80
C ASP A 30 -3.87 5.97 -6.67
N PHE A 31 -2.80 5.19 -6.55
CA PHE A 31 -1.41 5.66 -6.55
C PHE A 31 -0.45 4.63 -7.14
N GLU A 32 0.78 5.04 -7.41
CA GLU A 32 1.84 4.17 -7.91
C GLU A 32 2.83 3.83 -6.79
N LEU A 33 3.05 2.54 -6.56
CA LEU A 33 4.09 2.03 -5.68
C LEU A 33 5.30 1.61 -6.51
N VAL A 34 6.47 2.18 -6.22
CA VAL A 34 7.70 1.89 -6.97
C VAL A 34 8.61 0.98 -6.15
N SER A 35 8.96 -0.17 -6.71
CA SER A 35 9.94 -1.10 -6.12
C SER A 35 11.35 -0.51 -6.22
N GLU A 36 11.99 -0.20 -5.09
CA GLU A 36 13.39 0.26 -5.07
C GLU A 36 14.37 -0.79 -5.63
N ARG A 37 14.07 -2.09 -5.43
CA ARG A 37 14.94 -3.21 -5.84
C ARG A 37 14.93 -3.44 -7.35
N THR A 38 13.77 -3.28 -8.00
CA THR A 38 13.58 -3.65 -9.41
C THR A 38 13.24 -2.49 -10.33
N GLY A 39 12.90 -1.32 -9.77
CA GLY A 39 12.38 -0.17 -10.51
C GLY A 39 10.98 -0.38 -11.10
N ARG A 40 10.30 -1.49 -10.79
CA ARG A 40 8.95 -1.76 -11.28
C ARG A 40 7.92 -0.91 -10.55
N VAL A 41 6.89 -0.51 -11.28
CA VAL A 41 5.79 0.30 -10.79
C VAL A 41 4.54 -0.56 -10.72
N VAL A 42 3.87 -0.55 -9.59
CA VAL A 42 2.59 -1.22 -9.36
C VAL A 42 1.54 -0.16 -9.07
N GLU A 43 0.43 -0.19 -9.82
CA GLU A 43 -0.73 0.65 -9.53
C GLU A 43 -1.52 0.05 -8.37
N MET A 44 -1.73 0.86 -7.34
CA MET A 44 -2.38 0.52 -6.08
C MET A 44 -3.68 1.30 -5.95
N VAL A 45 -4.73 0.63 -5.50
CA VAL A 45 -6.03 1.24 -5.19
C VAL A 45 -6.28 1.19 -3.69
N LEU A 46 -6.87 2.25 -3.15
CA LEU A 46 -7.34 2.30 -1.76
C LEU A 46 -8.52 1.35 -1.56
N VAL A 47 -8.34 0.38 -0.67
CA VAL A 47 -9.42 -0.50 -0.20
C VAL A 47 -10.19 0.20 0.92
N GLY A 48 -9.49 0.78 1.87
CA GLY A 48 -10.11 1.58 2.92
C GLY A 48 -9.24 1.79 4.16
N PRO A 49 -9.67 2.67 5.07
CA PRO A 49 -9.04 2.88 6.37
C PRO A 49 -9.36 1.75 7.36
N ARG A 50 -8.44 1.50 8.29
CA ARG A 50 -8.61 0.62 9.45
C ARG A 50 -8.46 1.42 10.73
N TYR A 51 -9.36 1.15 11.68
CA TYR A 51 -9.44 1.82 12.96
C TYR A 51 -9.28 0.81 14.09
N ASP A 52 -8.77 1.24 15.23
CA ASP A 52 -8.75 0.45 16.45
C ASP A 52 -10.11 0.44 17.16
N ALA A 53 -10.15 -0.14 18.37
CA ALA A 53 -11.36 -0.23 19.18
C ALA A 53 -11.83 1.12 19.77
N GLU A 54 -10.94 2.12 19.84
CA GLU A 54 -11.23 3.47 20.33
C GLU A 54 -11.71 4.39 19.20
N GLY A 55 -11.53 3.95 17.95
CA GLY A 55 -11.96 4.65 16.74
C GLY A 55 -10.84 5.46 16.08
N ASP A 56 -9.60 5.29 16.53
CA ASP A 56 -8.45 5.98 15.98
C ASP A 56 -7.93 5.27 14.73
N LEU A 57 -7.56 6.05 13.72
CA LEU A 57 -7.05 5.54 12.44
C LEU A 57 -5.67 4.94 12.65
N THR A 58 -5.54 3.63 12.41
CA THR A 58 -4.27 2.91 12.59
C THR A 58 -3.50 2.79 11.28
N HIS A 59 -4.15 2.27 10.23
CA HIS A 59 -3.49 2.04 8.93
C HIS A 59 -4.48 2.13 7.77
N TRP A 60 -3.92 2.32 6.58
CA TRP A 60 -4.63 2.28 5.32
C TRP A 60 -4.39 0.95 4.61
N GLU A 61 -5.43 0.37 4.00
CA GLU A 61 -5.32 -0.85 3.20
C GLU A 61 -5.40 -0.56 1.70
N PHE A 62 -4.54 -1.24 0.97
CA PHE A 62 -4.38 -1.09 -0.48
C PHE A 62 -4.30 -2.44 -1.17
N GLN A 63 -4.75 -2.46 -2.41
CA GLN A 63 -4.63 -3.62 -3.29
C GLN A 63 -4.05 -3.20 -4.64
N PRO A 64 -3.29 -4.09 -5.30
CA PRO A 64 -2.88 -3.87 -6.68
C PRO A 64 -4.12 -3.83 -7.58
N HIS A 65 -4.21 -2.82 -8.45
CA HIS A 65 -5.34 -2.62 -9.34
C HIS A 65 -5.45 -3.73 -10.42
N ASN A 66 -4.35 -4.44 -10.71
CA ASN A 66 -4.30 -5.57 -11.65
C ASN A 66 -3.61 -6.80 -11.02
N CYS A 67 -4.16 -8.00 -11.22
CA CYS A 67 -3.59 -9.26 -10.69
C CYS A 67 -2.36 -9.78 -11.48
N TYR A 68 -2.05 -9.24 -12.66
CA TYR A 68 -0.85 -9.63 -13.41
C TYR A 68 0.44 -9.03 -12.85
N THR A 69 0.35 -8.00 -12.00
CA THR A 69 1.47 -7.49 -11.20
C THR A 69 1.67 -8.30 -9.91
N PHE A 70 0.85 -9.32 -9.63
CA PHE A 70 0.95 -10.12 -8.40
C PHE A 70 2.13 -11.10 -8.40
N ASP A 71 2.54 -11.62 -9.56
CA ASP A 71 3.80 -12.37 -9.70
C ASP A 71 5.02 -11.46 -9.45
N ASP A 72 4.86 -10.14 -9.64
CA ASP A 72 5.88 -9.15 -9.30
C ASP A 72 5.88 -8.81 -7.79
N LEU A 73 4.79 -9.11 -7.06
CA LEU A 73 4.68 -8.89 -5.61
C LEU A 73 5.53 -9.87 -4.78
N ILE A 74 5.86 -11.04 -5.36
CA ILE A 74 6.79 -12.00 -4.76
C ILE A 74 8.19 -11.37 -4.56
N ILE A 75 8.50 -10.27 -5.25
CA ILE A 75 9.77 -9.55 -5.14
C ILE A 75 9.77 -8.49 -4.00
N PHE A 76 8.64 -8.27 -3.33
CA PHE A 76 8.49 -7.24 -2.29
C PHE A 76 8.67 -7.75 -0.85
N ASN A 77 8.89 -9.06 -0.67
CA ASN A 77 8.93 -9.70 0.66
C ASN A 77 10.23 -10.49 0.94
N ASP A 78 11.31 -10.18 0.21
CA ASP A 78 12.66 -10.77 0.36
C ASP A 78 13.72 -9.68 0.63
#